data_AF-A0A381Z5Q0-F1
#
_entry.id   AF-A0A381Z5Q0-F1
#
_cell.length_a   1.000
_cell.length_b   1.000
_cell.length_c   1.000
_cell.angle_alpha   90.00
_cell.angle_beta   90.00
_cell.angle_gamma   90.00
#
_symmetry.space_group_name_H-M   'P 1'
#
loop_
_entity.id
_entity.type
_entity.pdbx_description
1 polymer ?
#
loop_
_entity_poly.entity_id
_entity_poly.type
_entity_poly.pdbx_seq_one_letter_code
_entity_poly.pdbx_strand_id
1 'polypeptide(L)'
;PGDVFHYAKFRVAMAARARGIDAIDGPFANIGNLDAYRESCLQARALGMVGKWALHPTQIEHAQEIFTPDQSRIDEARKMTAAYKESLAEGRGAVMIDGKFADAATVRHMANVLDLADLYGL
;
A
#
# COMPACT_ATOMS: atom_id res chain seq x y z
N PRO A 1 -20.14 9.84 9.89
CA PRO A 1 -19.56 11.11 9.39
C PRO A 1 -18.53 10.83 8.29
N GLY A 2 -18.44 11.65 7.25
CA GLY A 2 -17.41 11.47 6.20
C GLY A 2 -16.02 11.87 6.68
N ASP A 3 -14.96 11.31 6.08
CA ASP A 3 -13.58 11.78 6.29
C ASP A 3 -13.44 13.18 5.69
N VAL A 4 -13.42 14.21 6.53
CA VAL A 4 -13.28 15.61 6.11
C VAL A 4 -11.94 15.90 5.41
N PHE A 5 -10.96 15.00 5.54
CA PHE A 5 -9.64 15.13 4.90
C PHE A 5 -9.53 14.32 3.60
N HIS A 6 -10.56 13.58 3.21
CA HIS A 6 -10.51 12.69 2.03
C HIS A 6 -10.00 13.40 0.78
N TYR A 7 -10.62 14.52 0.40
CA TYR A 7 -10.22 15.28 -0.79
C TYR A 7 -8.78 15.80 -0.70
N ALA A 8 -8.39 16.35 0.46
CA ALA A 8 -7.06 16.91 0.64
C ALA A 8 -5.97 15.83 0.53
N LYS A 9 -6.15 14.71 1.25
CA LYS A 9 -5.24 13.55 1.19
C LYS A 9 -5.15 12.99 -0.22
N PHE A 10 -6.30 12.74 -0.87
CA PHE A 10 -6.34 12.18 -2.22
C PHE A 10 -5.64 13.10 -3.23
N ARG A 11 -5.87 14.42 -3.16
CA ARG A 11 -5.23 15.39 -4.04
C ARG A 11 -3.71 15.40 -3.89
N VAL A 12 -3.21 15.34 -2.65
CA VAL A 12 -1.77 15.24 -2.37
C VAL A 12 -1.19 13.93 -2.90
N ALA A 13 -1.85 12.80 -2.64
CA ALA A 13 -1.39 11.50 -3.10
C ALA A 13 -1.30 11.43 -4.64
N MET A 14 -2.31 11.94 -5.36
CA MET A 14 -2.29 11.99 -6.82
C MET A 14 -1.16 12.87 -7.35
N ALA A 15 -0.95 14.06 -6.76
CA ALA A 15 0.13 14.96 -7.17
C ALA A 15 1.52 14.35 -6.93
N ALA A 16 1.72 13.71 -5.78
CA ALA A 16 2.98 13.08 -5.42
C ALA A 16 3.29 11.88 -6.32
N ARG A 17 2.31 10.97 -6.51
CA ARG A 17 2.47 9.79 -7.37
C ARG A 17 2.74 10.13 -8.83
N ALA A 18 2.11 11.18 -9.36
CA ALA A 18 2.38 11.68 -10.71
C ALA A 18 3.84 12.15 -10.91
N ARG A 19 4.59 12.36 -9.81
CA ARG A 19 5.98 12.82 -9.82
C ARG A 19 6.95 11.81 -9.19
N GLY A 20 6.49 10.60 -8.86
CA GLY A 20 7.32 9.59 -8.19
C GLY A 20 7.77 10.02 -6.78
N ILE A 21 6.96 10.83 -6.10
CA ILE A 21 7.22 11.30 -4.73
C ILE A 21 6.33 10.51 -3.77
N ASP A 22 6.89 10.18 -2.61
CA ASP A 22 6.16 9.55 -1.51
C ASP A 22 5.24 10.55 -0.80
N ALA A 23 3.95 10.20 -0.73
CA ALA A 23 2.95 10.98 -0.03
C ALA A 23 2.83 10.51 1.42
N ILE A 24 3.08 11.42 2.37
CA ILE A 24 3.07 11.12 3.82
C ILE A 24 1.88 11.82 4.47
N ASP A 25 1.09 11.08 5.25
CA ASP A 25 -0.01 11.62 6.03
C ASP A 25 0.48 12.34 7.29
N GLY A 26 -0.27 13.37 7.68
CA GLY A 26 0.09 14.27 8.78
C GLY A 26 -0.12 13.67 10.18
N PRO A 27 0.06 14.49 11.23
CA PRO A 27 -0.03 14.04 12.62
C PRO A 27 -1.45 13.65 13.04
N PHE A 28 -1.54 12.91 14.14
CA PHE A 28 -2.80 12.64 14.85
C PHE A 28 -2.66 13.01 16.32
N ALA A 29 -3.36 14.06 16.73
CA ALA A 29 -3.11 14.73 18.01
C ALA A 29 -3.62 13.97 19.23
N ASN A 30 -4.67 13.15 19.09
CA ASN A 30 -5.26 12.44 20.23
C ASN A 30 -4.45 11.17 20.57
N ILE A 31 -3.31 11.34 21.25
CA ILE A 31 -2.38 10.25 21.58
C ILE A 31 -3.04 9.12 22.39
N GLY A 32 -4.06 9.43 23.20
CA GLY A 32 -4.77 8.45 24.03
C GLY A 32 -5.74 7.54 23.26
N ASN A 33 -5.97 7.79 21.96
CA ASN A 33 -6.90 7.00 21.15
C ASN A 33 -6.17 6.33 19.97
N LEU A 34 -5.53 5.19 20.26
CA LEU A 34 -4.76 4.42 19.28
C LEU A 34 -5.66 3.74 18.23
N ASP A 35 -6.89 3.38 18.57
CA ASP A 35 -7.84 2.81 17.60
C ASP A 35 -8.20 3.83 16.52
N ALA A 36 -8.47 5.07 16.90
CA ALA A 36 -8.71 6.15 15.94
C ALA A 36 -7.45 6.51 15.13
N TYR A 37 -6.26 6.35 15.71
CA TYR A 37 -5.00 6.47 14.97
C TYR A 37 -4.86 5.40 13.90
N ARG A 38 -5.14 4.13 14.23
CA ARG A 38 -5.11 2.99 13.30
C ARG A 38 -6.10 3.21 12.15
N GLU A 39 -7.33 3.59 12.46
CA GLU A 39 -8.35 3.90 11.45
C GLU A 39 -7.89 5.04 10.51
N SER A 40 -7.31 6.11 11.07
CA SER A 40 -6.74 7.19 10.27
C SER A 40 -5.59 6.72 9.35
N CYS A 41 -4.76 5.78 9.81
CA CYS A 41 -3.69 5.19 8.99
C CYS A 41 -4.25 4.35 7.84
N LEU A 42 -5.26 3.51 8.12
CA LEU A 42 -5.93 2.69 7.11
C LEU A 42 -6.57 3.55 6.02
N GLN A 43 -7.27 4.62 6.42
CA GLN A 43 -7.84 5.59 5.49
C GLN A 43 -6.78 6.27 4.63
N ALA A 44 -5.66 6.70 5.23
CA ALA A 44 -4.55 7.32 4.50
C ALA A 44 -3.91 6.34 3.50
N ARG A 45 -3.64 5.10 3.92
CA ARG A 45 -3.11 4.03 3.06
C ARG A 45 -4.04 3.76 1.87
N ALA A 46 -5.34 3.70 2.11
CA ALA A 46 -6.34 3.48 1.05
C ALA A 46 -6.34 4.60 -0.02
N LEU A 47 -5.97 5.83 0.35
CA LEU A 47 -5.84 6.96 -0.57
C LEU A 47 -4.48 7.04 -1.27
N GLY A 48 -3.56 6.11 -1.00
CA GLY A 48 -2.26 6.02 -1.66
C GLY A 48 -1.10 6.68 -0.92
N MET A 49 -1.31 7.12 0.34
CA MET A 49 -0.23 7.54 1.24
C MET A 49 0.64 6.34 1.63
N VAL A 50 1.94 6.56 1.84
CA VAL A 50 2.91 5.50 2.17
C VAL A 50 3.38 5.51 3.63
N GLY A 51 2.94 6.49 4.41
CA GLY A 51 3.29 6.58 5.82
C GLY A 51 2.47 7.65 6.53
N LYS A 52 2.69 7.77 7.84
CA LYS A 52 2.05 8.77 8.70
C LYS A 52 3.02 9.26 9.77
N TRP A 53 2.92 10.53 10.14
CA TRP A 53 3.69 11.08 11.26
C TRP A 53 3.28 10.45 12.59
N ALA A 54 4.28 10.06 13.39
CA ALA A 54 4.11 9.70 14.80
C ALA A 54 4.49 10.89 15.68
N LEU A 55 3.54 11.39 16.48
CA LEU A 55 3.80 12.40 17.50
C LEU A 55 4.28 11.81 18.82
N HIS A 56 4.04 10.53 19.05
CA HIS A 56 4.38 9.81 20.27
C HIS A 56 4.87 8.39 19.96
N PRO A 57 5.82 7.81 20.73
CA PRO A 57 6.35 6.48 20.47
C PRO A 57 5.28 5.37 20.35
N THR A 58 4.17 5.47 21.08
CA THR A 58 3.05 4.51 21.01
C THR A 58 2.35 4.47 19.64
N GLN A 59 2.59 5.44 18.76
CA GLN A 59 2.02 5.48 17.41
C GLN A 59 2.93 4.79 16.37
N ILE A 60 4.20 4.51 16.70
CA ILE A 60 5.20 4.01 15.76
C ILE A 60 4.83 2.61 15.27
N GLU A 61 4.61 1.67 16.18
CA GLU A 61 4.33 0.27 15.85
C GLU A 61 3.04 0.15 15.02
N HIS A 62 2.00 0.91 15.37
CA HIS A 62 0.75 0.91 14.62
C HIS A 62 0.89 1.47 13.20
N ALA A 63 1.71 2.52 13.00
CA ALA A 63 1.99 3.02 11.67
C ALA A 63 2.79 1.98 10.86
N GLN A 64 3.85 1.42 11.45
CA GLN A 64 4.68 0.41 10.80
C GLN A 64 3.86 -0.80 10.38
N GLU A 65 3.02 -1.36 11.26
CA GLU A 65 2.14 -2.48 10.95
C GLU A 65 1.22 -2.18 9.75
N ILE A 66 0.65 -0.98 9.68
CA ILE A 66 -0.34 -0.64 8.66
C ILE A 66 0.30 -0.33 7.30
N PHE A 67 1.45 0.35 7.28
CA PHE A 67 2.12 0.77 6.04
C PHE A 67 3.14 -0.25 5.52
N THR A 68 3.45 -1.30 6.30
CA THR A 68 4.30 -2.41 5.87
C THR A 68 3.45 -3.49 5.18
N PRO A 69 3.86 -4.01 4.01
CA PRO A 69 3.19 -5.15 3.41
C PRO A 69 3.37 -6.39 4.29
N ASP A 70 2.30 -7.10 4.58
CA ASP A 70 2.39 -8.38 5.30
C ASP A 70 2.94 -9.50 4.39
N GLN A 71 3.42 -10.58 5.03
CA GLN A 71 4.00 -11.72 4.31
C GLN A 71 3.02 -12.33 3.29
N SER A 72 1.73 -12.40 3.62
CA SER A 72 0.73 -12.99 2.73
C SER A 72 0.58 -12.18 1.44
N ARG A 73 0.68 -10.85 1.54
CA ARG A 73 0.64 -9.95 0.40
C ARG A 73 1.90 -10.03 -0.46
N ILE A 74 3.06 -10.23 0.17
CA ILE A 74 4.34 -10.46 -0.53
C ILE A 74 4.28 -11.79 -1.29
N ASP A 75 3.80 -12.85 -0.66
CA ASP A 75 3.68 -14.18 -1.27
C ASP A 75 2.69 -14.16 -2.45
N GLU A 76 1.56 -13.48 -2.30
CA GLU A 76 0.60 -13.26 -3.38
C GLU A 76 1.25 -12.52 -4.56
N ALA A 77 1.99 -11.44 -4.27
CA ALA A 77 2.69 -10.65 -5.29
C ALA A 77 3.72 -11.49 -6.05
N ARG A 78 4.51 -12.33 -5.35
CA ARG A 78 5.47 -13.26 -5.96
C ARG A 78 4.77 -14.29 -6.84
N LYS A 79 3.71 -14.93 -6.33
CA LYS A 79 2.92 -15.94 -7.07
C LYS A 79 2.31 -15.38 -8.35
N MET A 80 1.63 -14.22 -8.26
CA MET A 80 0.97 -13.60 -9.41
C MET A 80 1.98 -13.16 -10.47
N THR A 81 3.12 -12.59 -10.05
CA THR A 81 4.17 -12.15 -10.98
C THR A 81 4.79 -13.33 -11.73
N ALA A 82 5.07 -14.43 -11.03
CA ALA A 82 5.63 -15.64 -11.65
C ALA A 82 4.67 -16.26 -12.67
N ALA A 83 3.40 -16.46 -12.30
CA ALA A 83 2.41 -17.06 -13.19
C ALA A 83 2.07 -16.18 -14.39
N TYR A 84 2.03 -14.85 -14.23
CA TYR A 84 1.90 -13.94 -15.37
C TYR A 84 3.08 -14.05 -16.34
N LYS A 85 4.31 -14.16 -15.82
CA LYS A 85 5.52 -14.31 -16.65
C LYS A 85 5.49 -15.60 -17.48
N GLU A 86 5.05 -16.71 -16.89
CA GLU A 86 4.85 -17.97 -17.60
C GLU A 86 3.77 -17.85 -18.68
N SER A 87 2.61 -17.27 -18.33
CA SER A 87 1.52 -17.02 -19.26
C SER A 87 1.96 -16.19 -20.47
N LEU A 88 2.76 -15.14 -20.23
CA LEU A 88 3.29 -14.27 -21.27
C LEU A 88 4.26 -15.01 -22.21
N ALA A 89 5.07 -15.94 -21.68
CA ALA A 89 5.97 -16.78 -22.48
C ALA A 89 5.21 -17.71 -23.44
N GLU A 90 3.96 -18.05 -23.12
CA GLU A 90 3.06 -18.82 -23.98
C GLU A 90 2.22 -17.95 -24.92
N GLY A 91 2.47 -16.63 -24.97
CA GLY A 91 1.72 -15.69 -25.80
C GLY A 91 0.34 -15.32 -25.24
N ARG A 92 0.08 -15.58 -23.95
CA ARG A 92 -1.17 -15.22 -23.28
C ARG A 92 -0.99 -13.93 -22.48
N GLY A 93 -1.86 -12.95 -22.71
CA GLY A 93 -1.79 -11.62 -22.07
C GLY A 93 -2.37 -11.55 -20.65
N ALA A 94 -2.98 -12.63 -20.16
CA ALA A 94 -3.55 -12.73 -18.83
C ALA A 94 -3.72 -14.19 -18.40
N VAL A 95 -3.74 -14.43 -17.08
CA VAL A 95 -3.93 -15.76 -16.47
C VAL A 95 -4.85 -15.67 -15.25
N MET A 96 -5.59 -16.75 -14.99
CA MET A 96 -6.40 -16.91 -13.78
C MET A 96 -5.63 -17.66 -12.71
N ILE A 97 -5.55 -17.09 -11.50
CA ILE A 97 -4.85 -17.67 -10.35
C ILE A 97 -5.75 -17.51 -9.13
N ASP A 98 -6.12 -18.61 -8.49
CA ASP A 98 -7.01 -18.61 -7.31
C ASP A 98 -8.31 -17.80 -7.51
N GLY A 99 -8.87 -17.84 -8.73
CA GLY A 99 -10.07 -17.08 -9.07
C GLY A 99 -9.85 -15.58 -9.34
N LYS A 100 -8.60 -15.09 -9.39
CA LYS A 100 -8.24 -13.71 -9.71
C LYS A 100 -7.52 -13.61 -11.06
N PHE A 101 -7.80 -12.54 -11.82
CA PHE A 101 -7.06 -12.23 -13.04
C PHE A 101 -5.71 -11.59 -12.73
N ALA A 102 -4.65 -12.12 -13.33
CA ALA A 102 -3.34 -11.51 -13.38
C ALA A 102 -3.02 -11.08 -14.82
N ASP A 103 -2.80 -9.79 -15.00
CA ASP A 103 -2.41 -9.16 -16.27
C ASP A 103 -1.25 -8.15 -16.02
N ALA A 104 -0.90 -7.38 -17.05
CA ALA A 104 0.15 -6.36 -16.96
C ALA A 104 -0.13 -5.27 -15.92
N ALA A 105 -1.39 -4.93 -15.64
CA ALA A 105 -1.74 -3.96 -14.60
C ALA A 105 -1.60 -4.59 -13.21
N THR A 106 -2.05 -5.82 -13.03
CA THR A 106 -1.88 -6.59 -11.79
C THR A 106 -0.40 -6.71 -11.43
N VAL A 107 0.46 -7.11 -12.36
CA VAL A 107 1.90 -7.28 -12.07
C VAL A 107 2.60 -5.96 -11.77
N ARG A 108 2.25 -4.86 -12.45
CA ARG A 108 2.79 -3.53 -12.08
C ARG A 108 2.38 -3.12 -10.67
N HIS A 109 1.16 -3.45 -10.24
CA HIS A 109 0.75 -3.18 -8.87
C HIS A 109 1.52 -4.04 -7.87
N MET A 110 1.71 -5.33 -8.17
CA MET A 110 2.46 -6.26 -7.32
C MET A 110 3.95 -5.91 -7.24
N ALA A 111 4.55 -5.35 -8.29
CA ALA A 111 5.93 -4.86 -8.26
C ALA A 111 6.16 -3.85 -7.13
N ASN A 112 5.24 -2.90 -6.92
CA ASN A 112 5.36 -1.94 -5.82
C ASN A 112 5.39 -2.61 -4.43
N VAL A 113 4.71 -3.75 -4.25
CA VAL A 113 4.74 -4.51 -2.99
C VAL A 113 6.11 -5.16 -2.80
N LEU A 114 6.66 -5.73 -3.86
CA LEU A 114 7.96 -6.40 -3.83
C LEU A 114 9.10 -5.40 -3.64
N ASP A 115 9.06 -4.26 -4.34
CA ASP A 115 10.04 -3.18 -4.18
C ASP A 115 10.07 -2.67 -2.74
N LEU A 116 8.91 -2.57 -2.10
CA LEU A 116 8.79 -2.15 -0.70
C LEU A 116 9.29 -3.22 0.28
N ALA A 117 8.98 -4.49 0.02
CA ALA A 117 9.50 -5.61 0.80
C ALA A 117 11.03 -5.66 0.74
N ASP A 118 11.60 -5.55 -0.46
CA ASP A 118 13.05 -5.53 -0.68
C ASP A 118 13.71 -4.34 0.03
N LEU A 119 13.08 -3.15 -0.03
CA LEU A 119 13.56 -1.96 0.69
C LEU A 119 13.58 -2.16 2.21
N TYR A 120 12.62 -2.91 2.74
CA TYR A 120 12.51 -3.19 4.18
C TYR A 120 13.30 -4.43 4.62
N GLY A 121 13.81 -5.23 3.68
CA GLY A 121 14.50 -6.48 3.95
C GLY A 121 13.58 -7.64 4.33
N LEU A 122 12.37 -7.69 3.75
CA LEU A 122 11.32 -8.70 3.97
C LEU A 122 11.28 -9.79 2.88
#